data_AF-X0V9C2-F1
#
_entry.id   AF-X0V9C2-F1
#
_cell.length_a   1.000
_cell.length_b   1.000
_cell.length_c   1.000
_cell.angle_alpha   90.00
_cell.angle_beta   90.00
_cell.angle_gamma   90.00
#
_symmetry.space_group_name_H-M   'P 1'
#
loop_
_entity.id
_entity.type
_entity.pdbx_description
1 polymer ?
#
loop_
_entity_poly.entity_id
_entity_poly.type
_entity_poly.pdbx_seq_one_letter_code
_entity_poly.pdbx_strand_id
1 'polypeptide(L)' 'MVKTDTRIITDFSTIDQRDWDRLDHQDNPFLAHTFLAALETSGSISPESGWQPHHLALFQDDNLVAFAPTYVKSHSHG' A
#
# COMPACT_ATOMS: atom_id res chain seq x y z
N MET A 1 -24.37 -3.62 12.71
CA MET A 1 -23.10 -3.14 13.29
C MET A 1 -22.08 -3.24 12.16
N VAL A 2 -21.45 -2.12 11.78
CA VAL A 2 -20.40 -2.13 10.74
C VAL A 2 -19.19 -2.88 11.29
N LYS A 3 -18.65 -3.85 10.54
CA LYS A 3 -17.46 -4.60 10.96
C LYS A 3 -16.23 -3.83 10.53
N THR A 4 -15.28 -3.62 11.44
CA THR A 4 -13.99 -3.00 11.12
C THR A 4 -12.89 -4.03 11.25
N ASP A 5 -12.02 -4.13 10.25
CA ASP A 5 -10.87 -5.03 10.30
C ASP A 5 -9.63 -4.42 9.64
N THR A 6 -8.46 -4.76 10.18
CA THR A 6 -7.15 -4.31 9.68
C THR A 6 -6.46 -5.47 8.98
N ARG A 7 -5.89 -5.20 7.80
CA ARG A 7 -5.20 -6.19 6.97
C ARG A 7 -3.78 -5.72 6.65
N ILE A 8 -2.87 -6.68 6.53
CA ILE A 8 -1.57 -6.45 5.92
C ILE A 8 -1.70 -6.81 4.44
N ILE A 9 -1.37 -5.86 3.57
CA ILE A 9 -1.37 -6.03 2.13
C ILE A 9 0.10 -6.07 1.68
N THR A 10 0.50 -7.17 1.07
CA THR A 10 1.89 -7.41 0.64
C THR A 10 2.12 -7.20 -0.86
N ASP A 11 1.08 -6.73 -1.56
CA ASP A 11 1.09 -6.43 -2.99
C ASP A 11 0.11 -5.30 -3.25
N PHE A 12 0.62 -4.11 -3.59
CA PHE A 12 -0.21 -2.93 -3.83
C PHE A 12 -1.14 -3.12 -5.03
N SER A 13 -0.80 -3.98 -6.00
CA SER A 13 -1.63 -4.22 -7.19
C SER A 13 -3.00 -4.84 -6.86
N THR A 14 -3.17 -5.38 -5.64
CA THR A 14 -4.44 -5.89 -5.14
C THR A 14 -5.44 -4.79 -4.74
N ILE A 15 -5.00 -3.54 -4.66
CA ILE A 15 -5.86 -2.39 -4.35
C ILE A 15 -6.42 -1.80 -5.65
N ASP A 16 -7.74 -1.90 -5.82
CA ASP A 16 -8.46 -1.31 -6.94
C ASP A 16 -8.29 0.21 -6.93
N GLN A 17 -8.05 0.79 -8.12
CA GLN A 17 -7.85 2.22 -8.27
C GLN A 17 -9.07 3.02 -7.77
N ARG A 18 -10.29 2.52 -7.94
CA ARG A 18 -11.50 3.21 -7.47
C ARG A 18 -11.58 3.27 -5.96
N ASP A 19 -11.12 2.23 -5.28
CA ASP A 19 -11.09 2.23 -3.81
C ASP A 19 -9.98 3.15 -3.30
N TRP A 20 -8.84 3.18 -3.99
CA TRP A 20 -7.76 4.14 -3.71
C TRP A 20 -8.21 5.59 -3.87
N ASP A 21 -8.85 5.92 -4.99
CA ASP A 21 -9.26 7.29 -5.33
C ASP A 21 -10.31 7.88 -4.37
N ARG A 22 -10.94 7.05 -3.51
CA ARG A 22 -11.89 7.49 -2.48
C ARG A 22 -11.22 7.97 -1.19
N LEU A 23 -9.94 7.63 -0.98
CA LEU A 23 -9.17 8.08 0.16
C LEU A 23 -8.66 9.51 -0.07
N ASP A 24 -8.47 10.26 1.03
CA ASP A 24 -7.81 11.57 0.96
C ASP A 24 -6.29 11.39 0.94
N HIS A 25 -5.67 11.85 -0.14
CA HIS A 25 -4.23 11.76 -0.39
C HIS A 25 -3.48 13.07 -0.17
N GLN A 26 -4.19 14.16 0.17
CA GLN A 26 -3.63 15.51 0.36
C GLN A 26 -2.76 16.01 -0.81
N ASP A 27 -3.13 15.65 -2.06
CA ASP A 27 -2.36 15.93 -3.28
C ASP A 27 -0.88 15.48 -3.22
N ASN A 28 -0.56 14.47 -2.40
CA ASN A 28 0.79 13.95 -2.28
C ASN A 28 1.16 13.08 -3.51
N PRO A 29 2.15 13.47 -4.33
CA PRO A 29 2.52 12.72 -5.53
C PRO A 29 3.09 11.33 -5.22
N PHE A 30 3.62 11.11 -4.02
CA PHE A 30 4.11 9.80 -3.57
C PHE A 30 2.97 8.85 -3.14
N LEU A 31 1.74 9.35 -3.06
CA LEU A 31 0.51 8.56 -2.85
C LEU A 31 -0.31 8.42 -4.13
N ALA A 32 0.21 8.82 -5.30
CA ALA A 32 -0.43 8.50 -6.55
C ALA A 32 -0.48 6.98 -6.75
N HIS A 33 -1.64 6.44 -7.12
CA HIS A 33 -1.83 4.99 -7.34
C HIS A 33 -0.77 4.43 -8.30
N THR A 34 -0.56 5.12 -9.42
CA THR A 34 0.43 4.74 -10.43
C THR A 34 1.86 4.81 -9.92
N PHE A 35 2.18 5.74 -9.01
CA PHE A 35 3.51 5.82 -8.41
C PHE A 35 3.77 4.61 -7.51
N LEU A 36 2.85 4.26 -6.61
CA LEU A 36 2.99 3.11 -5.72
C LEU A 36 3.05 1.79 -6.50
N ALA A 37 2.19 1.61 -7.50
CA ALA A 37 2.23 0.44 -8.38
C ALA A 37 3.57 0.34 -9.16
N ALA A 38 4.08 1.47 -9.67
CA ALA A 38 5.36 1.51 -10.35
C ALA A 38 6.54 1.23 -9.39
N LEU A 39 6.45 1.68 -8.14
CA LEU A 39 7.49 1.49 -7.14
C LEU A 39 7.75 0.00 -6.86
N GLU A 40 6.70 -0.81 -6.83
CA GLU A 40 6.80 -2.26 -6.63
C GLU A 40 7.18 -3.00 -7.93
N THR A 41 6.50 -2.68 -9.03
CA THR A 41 6.74 -3.36 -10.31
C THR A 41 8.10 -3.06 -10.94
N SER A 42 8.74 -1.94 -10.58
CA SER A 42 10.10 -1.60 -11.03
C SER A 42 11.20 -2.43 -10.37
N GLY A 43 10.89 -3.19 -9.32
CA GLY A 43 11.88 -3.93 -8.52
C GLY A 43 12.63 -3.05 -7.51
N SER A 44 12.24 -1.78 -7.35
CA SER A 44 12.82 -0.91 -6.31
C SER A 44 12.49 -1.44 -4.91
N ILE A 45 11.28 -1.98 -4.73
CA ILE A 45 10.85 -2.71 -3.54
C ILE A 45 10.83 -4.20 -3.88
N SER A 46 11.94 -4.87 -3.62
CA SER A 46 12.06 -6.30 -3.84
C SER A 46 12.91 -6.98 -2.76
N PRO A 47 12.74 -8.30 -2.55
CA PRO A 47 13.59 -9.03 -1.63
C PRO A 47 15.09 -8.84 -1.91
N GLU A 48 15.48 -8.68 -3.17
CA GLU A 48 16.86 -8.43 -3.61
C GLU A 48 17.37 -7.05 -3.20
N SER A 49 16.52 -6.02 -3.17
CA SER A 49 16.87 -4.69 -2.64
C SER A 49 16.77 -4.60 -1.11
N GLY A 50 16.34 -5.68 -0.45
CA GLY A 50 16.14 -5.75 0.99
C GLY A 50 14.85 -5.10 1.47
N TRP A 51 13.93 -4.77 0.56
CA TRP A 51 12.66 -4.11 0.85
C TRP A 51 11.49 -4.98 0.44
N GLN A 52 10.44 -5.02 1.26
CA GLN A 52 9.23 -5.79 0.94
C GLN A 52 7.98 -4.96 1.24
N PRO A 53 6.95 -4.98 0.36
CA PRO A 53 5.68 -4.33 0.65
C PRO A 53 5.00 -4.99 1.84
N HIS A 54 4.55 -4.19 2.80
CA HIS A 54 3.85 -4.62 4.01
C HIS A 54 2.90 -3.50 4.43
N HIS A 55 1.94 -3.16 3.58
CA HIS A 55 1.03 -2.04 3.79
C HIS A 55 -0.04 -2.34 4.82
N LEU A 56 -0.46 -1.32 5.55
CA LEU A 56 -1.60 -1.40 6.46
C LEU A 56 -2.85 -0.90 5.77
N ALA A 57 -3.90 -1.72 5.75
CA ALA A 57 -5.20 -1.35 5.21
C ALA A 57 -6.29 -1.51 6.29
N LEU A 58 -7.21 -0.57 6.35
CA LEU A 58 -8.38 -0.61 7.22
C LEU A 58 -9.63 -0.75 6.37
N PHE A 59 -10.43 -1.76 6.68
CA PHE A 59 -11.70 -2.02 6.02
C PHE A 59 -12.88 -1.80 6.97
N GLN A 60 -13.96 -1.25 6.43
CA GLN A 60 -15.29 -1.28 7.03
C GLN A 60 -16.21 -2.09 6.13
N ASP A 61 -16.61 -3.27 6.62
CA ASP A 61 -17.14 -4.37 5.83
C ASP A 61 -16.17 -4.72 4.68
N ASP A 62 -16.53 -4.43 3.42
CA ASP A 62 -15.67 -4.62 2.25
C ASP A 62 -15.09 -3.30 1.70
N ASN A 63 -15.38 -2.16 2.33
CA ASN A 63 -14.90 -0.86 1.85
C ASN A 63 -13.54 -0.53 2.45
N LEU A 64 -12.57 -0.20 1.60
CA LEU A 64 -11.31 0.39 2.04
C LEU A 64 -11.56 1.81 2.57
N VAL A 65 -11.22 2.06 3.84
CA VAL A 65 -11.45 3.37 4.49
C VAL A 65 -10.17 4.08 4.92
N ALA A 66 -9.06 3.34 5.02
CA ALA A 66 -7.73 3.92 5.19
C ALA A 66 -6.67 2.96 4.66
N PHE A 67 -5.57 3.53 4.17
CA PHE A 67 -4.41 2.77 3.73
C PHE A 67 -3.13 3.54 4.06
N ALA A 68 -2.11 2.83 4.54
CA ALA A 68 -0.78 3.37 4.75
C ALA A 68 0.23 2.53 3.96
N PRO A 69 0.88 3.10 2.92
CA PRO A 69 1.96 2.44 2.23
C PRO A 69 3.15 2.28 3.17
N THR A 70 3.40 1.05 3.62
CA THR A 70 4.53 0.70 4.47
C THR A 70 5.37 -0.42 3.88
N TYR A 71 6.67 -0.40 4.18
CA TYR A 71 7.66 -1.34 3.67
C TYR A 71 8.53 -1.85 4.81
N VAL A 72 8.80 -3.15 4.81
CA VAL A 72 9.75 -3.76 5.75
C VAL A 72 11.13 -3.77 5.11
N LYS A 73 12.14 -3.33 5.86
CA LYS A 73 13.55 -3.43 5.48
C LYS A 73 14.21 -4.58 6.22
N SER A 74 14.81 -5.53 5.50
CA SER A 74 15.42 -6.73 6.08
C SER A 74 16.87 -6.54 6.55
N HIS A 75 17.56 -5.50 6.05
CA HIS A 75 18.94 -5.18 6.42
C HIS A 75 19.25 -3.68 6.34
N SER A 76 20.36 -3.25 6.95
CA SER A 76 20.77 -1.84 6.90
C SER A 76 21.44 -1.43 5.59
N HIS A 77 21.95 -2.37 4.80
CA HIS A 77 22.47 -2.09 3.45
C HIS A 77 21.38 -1.50 2.56
N GLY A 78 21.74 -0.49 1.78
CA GLY A 78 20.92 0.18 0.80
C GLY A 78 21.68 0.24 -0.50
#